data_AF-A0A5K1BCE6-F1
#
_entry.id   AF-A0A5K1BCE6-F1
#
_cell.length_a   1.000
_cell.length_b   1.000
_cell.length_c   1.000
_cell.angle_alpha   90.00
_cell.angle_beta   90.00
_cell.angle_gamma   90.00
#
_symmetry.space_group_name_H-M   'P 1'
#
loop_
_entity.id
_entity.type
_entity.pdbx_description
1 polymer ?
#
loop_
_entity_poly.entity_id
_entity_poly.type
_entity_poly.pdbx_seq_one_letter_code
_entity_poly.pdbx_strand_id
1 'polypeptide(L)' 'NWIMPDMPGLITDFVISLDDRFLYFSNWLHGDVRQYNIEDPSSLF' A
#
# COMPACT_ATOMS: atom_id res chain seq x y z
N ASN A 1 4.34 21.56 -11.65
CA ASN A 1 4.68 21.62 -10.22
C ASN A 1 3.45 21.36 -9.41
N TRP A 2 3.60 20.49 -8.42
CA TRP A 2 2.54 20.12 -7.50
C TRP A 2 2.45 21.20 -6.37
N ILE A 3 1.36 21.26 -5.58
CA ILE A 3 0.98 22.46 -4.79
C ILE A 3 1.39 22.51 -3.30
N MET A 4 1.67 21.40 -2.63
CA MET A 4 1.99 21.38 -1.18
C MET A 4 3.53 21.21 -0.96
N PRO A 5 4.03 20.82 0.24
CA PRO A 5 5.46 20.51 0.51
C PRO A 5 5.98 19.08 0.22
N ASP A 6 5.18 18.02 0.41
CA ASP A 6 5.38 16.65 -0.13
C ASP A 6 4.13 16.01 -0.78
N MET A 7 4.30 15.26 -1.88
CA MET A 7 3.17 14.55 -2.51
C MET A 7 2.75 13.36 -1.63
N PRO A 8 1.54 13.34 -1.03
CA PRO A 8 1.13 12.24 -0.18
C PRO A 8 0.85 10.98 -1.00
N GLY A 9 0.92 9.82 -0.36
CA GLY A 9 0.41 8.60 -0.98
C GLY A 9 -1.12 8.66 -1.09
N LEU A 10 -1.68 8.24 -2.23
CA LEU A 10 -3.12 8.08 -2.41
C LEU A 10 -3.44 6.63 -2.69
N ILE A 11 -3.92 5.92 -1.67
CA ILE A 11 -4.33 4.53 -1.81
C ILE A 11 -5.76 4.49 -2.35
N THR A 12 -5.95 3.96 -3.56
CA THR A 12 -7.27 3.84 -4.19
C THR A 12 -7.85 2.43 -4.07
N ASP A 13 -6.98 1.43 -4.17
CA ASP A 13 -7.35 0.03 -4.26
C ASP A 13 -6.35 -0.82 -3.50
N PHE A 14 -6.83 -1.93 -2.92
CA PHE A 14 -6.00 -2.97 -2.32
C PHE A 14 -6.52 -4.36 -2.69
N VAL A 15 -5.60 -5.32 -2.73
CA VAL A 15 -5.89 -6.73 -2.99
C VAL A 15 -5.03 -7.59 -2.05
N ILE A 16 -5.63 -8.66 -1.53
CA ILE A 16 -4.94 -9.66 -0.72
C ILE A 16 -4.66 -10.87 -1.59
N SER A 17 -3.48 -11.47 -1.44
CA SER A 17 -3.14 -12.72 -2.13
C SER A 17 -4.04 -13.86 -1.68
N LEU A 18 -4.27 -14.83 -2.56
CA LEU A 18 -5.18 -15.96 -2.30
C LEU A 18 -4.76 -16.86 -1.13
N ASP A 19 -3.51 -16.75 -0.71
CA ASP A 19 -2.92 -17.48 0.41
C ASP A 19 -2.79 -16.63 1.68
N ASP A 20 -3.39 -15.44 1.71
CA ASP A 20 -3.41 -14.49 2.85
C ASP A 20 -2.03 -14.05 3.36
N ARG A 21 -0.97 -14.18 2.55
CA ARG A 21 0.40 -13.81 2.94
C ARG A 21 0.81 -12.41 2.52
N PHE A 22 0.19 -11.86 1.47
CA PHE A 22 0.59 -10.60 0.89
C PHE A 22 -0.57 -9.63 0.71
N LEU A 23 -0.34 -8.38 1.08
CA LEU A 23 -1.20 -7.25 0.79
C LEU A 23 -0.55 -6.39 -0.30
N TYR A 24 -1.31 -6.09 -1.34
CA TYR A 24 -0.92 -5.15 -2.40
C TYR A 24 -1.81 -3.92 -2.33
N PHE A 25 -1.23 -2.73 -2.49
CA PHE A 25 -2.02 -1.52 -2.73
C PHE A 25 -1.47 -0.65 -3.85
N SER A 26 -2.40 0.01 -4.54
CA SER A 26 -2.12 1.00 -5.58
C SER A 26 -1.95 2.38 -4.96
N ASN A 27 -0.76 2.97 -5.12
CA ASN A 27 -0.47 4.32 -4.64
C ASN A 27 -0.49 5.30 -5.81
N TRP A 28 -1.68 5.80 -6.11
CA TRP A 28 -1.99 6.50 -7.34
C TRP A 28 -1.17 7.77 -7.57
N LEU A 29 -0.96 8.57 -6.52
CA LEU A 29 -0.17 9.80 -6.63
C LEU A 29 1.32 9.53 -6.82
N HIS A 30 1.85 8.45 -6.25
CA HIS A 30 3.27 8.11 -6.39
C HIS A 30 3.55 7.25 -7.62
N GLY A 31 2.52 6.63 -8.21
CA GLY A 31 2.64 5.80 -9.41
C GLY A 31 3.30 4.44 -9.16
N ASP A 32 3.26 3.95 -7.91
CA ASP A 32 3.83 2.67 -7.51
C ASP A 32 2.79 1.71 -6.93
N VAL A 33 3.12 0.41 -6.95
CA VAL A 33 2.40 -0.63 -6.22
C VAL A 33 3.31 -1.09 -5.09
N ARG A 34 2.74 -1.20 -3.89
CA ARG A 34 3.48 -1.67 -2.72
C ARG A 34 2.95 -3.01 -2.26
N GLN A 35 3.87 -3.92 -1.93
CA GLN A 35 3.59 -5.25 -1.39
C GLN A 35 4.06 -5.31 0.07
N TYR A 36 3.22 -5.87 0.93
CA TYR A 36 3.52 -6.10 2.35
C TYR A 36 3.34 -7.57 2.67
N ASN A 37 4.27 -8.15 3.44
CA ASN A 37 4.05 -9.45 4.09
C ASN A 37 3.08 -9.23 5.27
N ILE A 38 2.02 -10.01 5.30
CA ILE A 38 0.96 -9.98 6.32
C ILE A 38 0.74 -11.36 6.97
N GLU A 39 1.75 -12.24 6.98
CA GLU A 39 1.68 -13.58 7.59
C GLU A 39 1.39 -13.53 9.10
N ASP A 40 1.83 -12.47 9.78
CA ASP A 40 1.47 -12.19 11.19
C ASP A 40 1.03 -10.72 11.36
N PRO A 41 -0.26 -10.41 11.12
CA PRO A 41 -0.78 -9.05 11.25
C PRO A 41 -0.74 -8.53 12.69
N SER A 42 -0.72 -9.43 13.67
CA SER A 42 -0.78 -9.10 15.10
C SER A 42 0.57 -8.59 15.62
N SER A 43 1.67 -9.00 14.98
CA SER A 43 3.04 -8.58 15.35
C SER A 43 3.31 -7.09 15.20
N LEU A 44 2.41 -6.36 14.54
CA LEU A 44 2.52 -4.92 14.29
C LEU A 44 1.93 -4.05 15.43
N PHE A 45 1.38 -4.66 16.49
CA PHE A 45 0.81 -3.98 17.67
C PHE A 45 1.65 -4.17 18.94
#